data_AF-A0AAP9WFN5-F1
#
_entry.id   AF-A0AAP9WFN5-F1
#
_cell.length_a   1.000
_cell.length_b   1.000
_cell.length_c   1.000
_cell.angle_alpha   90.00
_cell.angle_beta   90.00
_cell.angle_gamma   90.00
#
_symmetry.space_group_name_H-M   'P 1'
#
loop_
_entity.id
_entity.type
_entity.pdbx_description
1 polymer ?
#
loop_
_entity_poly.entity_id
_entity_poly.type
_entity_poly.pdbx_seq_one_letter_code
_entity_poly.pdbx_strand_id
1 'polypeptide(L)'
;MVLEALEHIRLETGWDNVELRNILGHIGTQSPPCAHLFGKLRKIDRKTGIVCDVWLVAAYKSTSVMTRFSYEGKQIGEIIVAHKPGPLYIEDDLPVAATAIVKHSFVLLDRNRQPLASVLIPFADSFKDKGGDDFRKRRK
;
A
#
# COMPACT_ATOMS: atom_id res chain seq x y z
N MET A 1 -9.80 16.18 4.47
CA MET A 1 -10.82 17.25 4.61
C MET A 1 -10.23 18.66 4.72
N VAL A 2 -9.58 19.09 5.82
CA VAL A 2 -9.09 20.50 5.92
C VAL A 2 -7.98 20.83 4.89
N LEU A 3 -7.04 19.92 4.70
CA LEU A 3 -5.96 20.04 3.71
C LEU A 3 -6.48 20.15 2.27
N GLU A 4 -7.43 19.28 1.90
CA GLU A 4 -8.02 19.25 0.56
C GLU A 4 -8.82 20.52 0.27
N ALA A 5 -9.58 21.02 1.25
CA ALA A 5 -10.32 22.27 1.10
C ALA A 5 -9.40 23.49 0.90
N LEU A 6 -8.29 23.57 1.65
CA LEU A 6 -7.33 24.67 1.53
C LEU A 6 -6.52 24.60 0.22
N GLU A 7 -6.14 23.40 -0.23
CA GLU A 7 -5.48 23.20 -1.52
C GLU A 7 -6.43 23.53 -2.69
N HIS A 8 -7.71 23.18 -2.58
CA HIS A 8 -8.73 23.52 -3.59
C HIS A 8 -8.93 25.04 -3.71
N ILE A 9 -9.06 25.75 -2.58
CA ILE A 9 -9.15 27.22 -2.57
C ILE A 9 -7.91 27.82 -3.23
N ARG A 10 -6.70 27.36 -2.89
CA ARG A 10 -5.45 27.84 -3.50
C ARG A 10 -5.46 27.71 -5.03
N LEU A 11 -5.93 26.57 -5.54
CA LEU A 11 -5.97 26.28 -6.97
C LEU A 11 -7.07 27.07 -7.70
N GLU A 12 -8.26 27.22 -7.11
CA GLU A 12 -9.38 27.92 -7.76
C GLU A 12 -9.27 29.44 -7.69
N THR A 13 -8.75 30.00 -6.59
CA THR A 13 -8.69 31.46 -6.40
C THR A 13 -7.34 32.04 -6.79
N GLY A 14 -6.34 31.20 -7.10
CA GLY A 14 -4.95 31.63 -7.33
C GLY A 14 -4.28 32.24 -6.09
N TRP A 15 -4.87 32.02 -4.90
CA TRP A 15 -4.36 32.59 -3.66
C TRP A 15 -3.16 31.80 -3.16
N ASP A 16 -1.98 32.09 -3.73
CA ASP A 16 -0.74 31.38 -3.45
C ASP A 16 0.28 32.27 -2.71
N ASN A 17 0.16 32.40 -1.39
CA ASN A 17 1.16 33.08 -0.55
C ASN A 17 2.06 32.08 0.20
N VAL A 18 3.20 32.56 0.70
CA VAL A 18 4.20 31.73 1.39
C VAL A 18 3.65 31.13 2.69
N GLU A 19 2.80 31.87 3.41
CA GLU A 19 2.20 31.41 4.67
C GLU A 19 1.24 30.24 4.45
N LEU A 20 0.39 30.31 3.43
CA LEU A 20 -0.53 29.23 3.05
C LEU A 20 0.24 27.97 2.63
N ARG A 21 1.32 28.12 1.84
CA ARG A 21 2.20 27.01 1.48
C ARG A 21 2.88 26.38 2.69
N ASN A 22 3.29 27.18 3.67
CA ASN A 22 3.87 26.71 4.92
C ASN A 22 2.83 25.98 5.79
N ILE A 23 1.61 26.50 5.89
CA ILE A 23 0.51 25.84 6.62
C ILE A 23 0.14 24.52 5.95
N LEU A 24 -0.05 24.49 4.63
CA LEU A 24 -0.33 23.27 3.87
C LEU A 24 0.82 22.25 4.01
N GLY A 25 2.07 22.71 3.94
CA GLY A 25 3.25 21.87 4.19
C GLY A 25 3.24 21.29 5.60
N HIS A 26 2.99 22.11 6.62
CA HIS A 26 2.98 21.71 8.01
C HIS A 26 1.87 20.70 8.32
N ILE A 27 0.63 20.99 7.92
CA ILE A 27 -0.51 20.08 8.09
C ILE A 27 -0.28 18.79 7.30
N GLY A 28 0.31 18.89 6.09
CA GLY A 28 0.68 17.76 5.25
C GLY A 28 1.71 16.83 5.90
N THR A 29 2.64 17.38 6.69
CA THR A 29 3.62 16.60 7.45
C THR A 29 3.11 16.06 8.79
N GLN A 30 2.08 16.68 9.37
CA GLN A 30 1.50 16.28 10.66
C GLN A 30 0.34 15.30 10.54
N SER A 31 -0.32 15.25 9.39
CA SER A 31 -1.43 14.33 9.16
C SER A 31 -0.89 12.97 8.73
N PRO A 32 -1.18 11.87 9.46
CA PRO A 32 -0.80 10.54 9.00
C PRO A 32 -1.47 10.25 7.66
N PRO A 33 -0.83 9.49 6.77
CA PRO A 33 -1.41 9.16 5.48
C PRO A 33 -2.73 8.41 5.66
N CYS A 34 -3.73 8.76 4.85
CA CYS A 34 -4.98 8.01 4.79
C CYS A 34 -4.71 6.68 4.09
N ALA A 35 -5.07 5.58 4.76
CA ALA A 35 -4.85 4.24 4.25
C ALA A 35 -6.17 3.49 4.09
N HIS A 36 -6.31 2.73 3.01
CA HIS A 36 -7.45 1.86 2.78
C HIS A 36 -7.02 0.48 2.33
N LEU A 37 -7.55 -0.54 3.01
CA LEU A 37 -7.35 -1.95 2.69
C LEU A 37 -8.55 -2.49 1.89
N PHE A 38 -8.31 -2.98 0.68
CA PHE A 38 -9.36 -3.60 -0.14
C PHE A 38 -9.57 -5.06 0.24
N GLY A 39 -10.31 -5.31 1.33
CA GLY A 39 -10.53 -6.66 1.86
C GLY A 39 -11.12 -7.66 0.85
N LYS A 40 -11.93 -7.21 -0.12
CA LYS A 40 -12.48 -8.05 -1.20
C LYS A 40 -11.41 -8.57 -2.17
N LEU A 41 -10.27 -7.89 -2.26
CA LEU A 41 -9.15 -8.22 -3.15
C LEU A 41 -8.07 -9.05 -2.45
N ARG A 42 -8.24 -9.35 -1.15
CA ARG A 42 -7.31 -10.20 -0.39
C ARG A 42 -7.22 -11.61 -0.97
N LYS A 43 -6.00 -12.14 -1.04
CA LYS A 43 -5.74 -13.57 -1.30
C LYS A 43 -4.75 -14.13 -0.30
N ILE A 44 -4.79 -15.45 -0.14
CA ILE A 44 -3.83 -16.18 0.66
C ILE A 44 -3.18 -17.20 -0.25
N ASP A 45 -1.85 -17.17 -0.36
CA ASP A 45 -1.12 -18.25 -0.99
C ASP A 45 -1.19 -19.47 -0.08
N ARG A 46 -2.03 -20.45 -0.44
CA ARG A 46 -2.26 -21.65 0.38
C ARG A 46 -0.99 -22.48 0.59
N LYS A 47 0.01 -22.35 -0.29
CA LYS A 47 1.27 -23.10 -0.17
C LYS A 47 2.16 -22.53 0.94
N THR A 48 2.19 -21.20 1.06
CA THR A 48 3.10 -20.49 1.96
C THR A 48 2.41 -19.88 3.18
N GLY A 49 1.09 -19.79 3.19
CA GLY A 49 0.30 -19.11 4.21
C GLY A 49 0.37 -17.58 4.12
N ILE A 50 1.02 -17.02 3.08
CA ILE A 50 1.20 -15.58 2.94
C ILE A 50 -0.11 -14.93 2.49
N VAL A 51 -0.53 -13.94 3.27
CA VAL A 51 -1.65 -13.05 2.96
C VAL A 51 -1.14 -11.94 2.03
N CYS A 52 -1.80 -11.79 0.89
CA CYS A 52 -1.55 -10.74 -0.09
C CYS A 52 -2.73 -9.77 -0.07
N ASP A 53 -2.44 -8.50 0.20
CA ASP A 53 -3.43 -7.43 0.36
C ASP A 53 -3.18 -6.32 -0.65
N VAL A 54 -4.26 -5.73 -1.17
CA VAL A 54 -4.19 -4.49 -1.93
C VAL A 54 -4.44 -3.33 -0.98
N TRP A 55 -3.53 -2.37 -0.97
CA TRP A 55 -3.49 -1.28 0.00
C TRP A 55 -3.31 0.05 -0.73
N LEU A 56 -4.24 0.98 -0.55
CA LEU A 56 -4.07 2.36 -1.01
C LEU A 56 -3.56 3.23 0.13
N VAL A 57 -2.56 4.05 -0.15
CA VAL A 57 -2.02 5.07 0.76
C VAL A 57 -2.09 6.42 0.07
N ALA A 58 -2.88 7.34 0.63
CA ALA A 58 -2.91 8.74 0.24
C ALA A 58 -2.14 9.55 1.29
N ALA A 59 -1.02 10.13 0.88
CA ALA A 59 -0.20 11.03 1.65
C ALA A 59 -0.28 12.45 1.06
N TYR A 60 0.31 13.43 1.75
CA TYR A 60 0.38 14.78 1.22
C TYR A 60 1.04 14.77 -0.18
N LYS A 61 0.33 15.33 -1.17
CA LYS A 61 0.74 15.42 -2.58
C LYS A 61 1.03 14.11 -3.29
N SER A 62 0.69 12.96 -2.73
CA SER A 62 0.95 11.69 -3.40
C SER A 62 -0.02 10.59 -2.99
N THR A 63 -0.36 9.74 -3.94
CA THR A 63 -1.16 8.55 -3.70
C THR A 63 -0.48 7.35 -4.31
N SER A 64 -0.45 6.25 -3.56
CA SER A 64 0.16 4.99 -3.97
C SER A 64 -0.83 3.84 -3.78
N VAL A 65 -0.83 2.89 -4.72
CA VAL A 65 -1.43 1.58 -4.53
C VAL A 65 -0.31 0.57 -4.39
N MET A 66 -0.40 -0.27 -3.36
CA MET A 66 0.63 -1.20 -2.96
C MET A 66 0.04 -2.59 -2.82
N THR A 67 0.86 -3.60 -3.07
CA THR A 67 0.61 -4.95 -2.59
C THR A 67 1.35 -5.12 -1.27
N ARG A 68 0.65 -5.47 -0.20
CA ARG A 68 1.24 -5.79 1.11
C ARG A 68 1.21 -7.30 1.33
N PHE A 69 2.31 -7.83 1.88
CA PHE A 69 2.47 -9.23 2.22
C PHE A 69 2.58 -9.40 3.72
N SER A 70 1.80 -10.32 4.27
CA SER A 70 1.81 -10.64 5.69
C SER A 70 1.83 -12.15 5.92
N TYR A 71 2.57 -12.59 6.93
CA TYR A 71 2.63 -13.99 7.37
C TYR A 71 2.42 -14.03 8.89
N GLU A 72 1.50 -14.88 9.37
CA GLU A 72 1.13 -14.99 10.79
C GLU A 72 0.80 -13.62 11.45
N GLY A 73 0.13 -12.75 10.70
CA GLY A 73 -0.27 -11.42 11.17
C GLY A 73 0.85 -10.38 11.19
N LYS A 74 2.08 -10.74 10.82
CA LYS A 74 3.22 -9.81 10.69
C LYS A 74 3.42 -9.41 9.24
N GLN A 75 3.56 -8.11 8.97
CA GLN A 75 3.96 -7.63 7.66
C GLN A 75 5.40 -8.07 7.37
N ILE A 76 5.59 -8.73 6.23
CA ILE A 76 6.89 -9.23 5.76
C ILE A 76 7.40 -8.45 4.54
N GLY A 77 6.53 -7.71 3.86
CA GLY A 77 6.94 -6.87 2.74
C GLY A 77 5.80 -6.06 2.16
N GLU A 78 6.15 -5.11 1.32
CA GLU A 78 5.22 -4.35 0.49
C GLU A 78 5.90 -3.94 -0.81
N ILE A 79 5.12 -3.87 -1.89
CA ILE A 79 5.60 -3.47 -3.22
C ILE A 79 4.62 -2.44 -3.78
N ILE A 80 5.15 -1.29 -4.19
CA ILE A 80 4.37 -0.24 -4.85
C ILE A 80 4.02 -0.73 -6.26
N VAL A 81 2.73 -0.70 -6.59
CA VAL A 81 2.18 -1.10 -7.89
C VAL A 81 1.94 0.12 -8.76
N ALA A 82 1.40 1.18 -8.17
CA ALA A 82 1.14 2.44 -8.84
C ALA A 82 1.44 3.59 -7.87
N HIS A 83 1.97 4.69 -8.42
CA HIS A 83 2.26 5.90 -7.68
C HIS A 83 1.99 7.11 -8.56
N LYS A 84 1.35 8.14 -8.01
CA LYS A 84 1.05 9.38 -8.71
C LYS A 84 1.18 10.58 -7.77
N PRO A 85 1.73 11.71 -8.24
CA PRO A 85 1.59 12.98 -7.56
C PRO A 85 0.11 13.41 -7.53
N GLY A 86 -0.38 13.82 -6.37
CA GLY A 86 -1.78 14.17 -6.15
C GLY A 86 -2.71 12.97 -5.92
N PRO A 87 -4.04 13.14 -6.07
CA PRO A 87 -5.00 12.06 -5.89
C PRO A 87 -4.86 11.02 -7.03
N LEU A 88 -4.95 9.74 -6.66
CA LEU A 88 -5.07 8.63 -7.60
C LEU A 88 -6.53 8.17 -7.61
N TYR A 89 -7.16 8.27 -8.78
CA TYR A 89 -8.55 7.83 -8.99
C TYR A 89 -8.51 6.38 -9.42
N ILE A 90 -8.78 5.45 -8.49
CA ILE A 90 -8.56 4.01 -8.73
C ILE A 90 -9.34 3.50 -9.94
N GLU A 91 -10.54 4.04 -10.19
CA GLU A 91 -11.37 3.62 -11.31
C GLU A 91 -10.78 3.97 -12.68
N ASP A 92 -9.92 4.99 -12.74
CA ASP A 92 -9.29 5.45 -13.98
C ASP A 92 -7.81 5.05 -14.06
N ASP A 93 -7.07 5.23 -12.97
CA ASP A 93 -5.62 5.08 -12.91
C ASP A 93 -5.17 3.62 -12.67
N LEU A 94 -5.94 2.81 -11.94
CA LEU A 94 -5.64 1.40 -11.67
C LEU A 94 -6.93 0.61 -11.38
N PRO A 95 -7.73 0.26 -12.40
CA PRO A 95 -9.09 -0.27 -12.26
C PRO A 95 -9.13 -1.74 -11.82
N VAL A 96 -8.56 -2.03 -10.66
CA VAL A 96 -8.51 -3.39 -10.10
C VAL A 96 -9.91 -3.85 -9.73
N ALA A 97 -10.39 -4.88 -10.42
CA ALA A 97 -11.68 -5.50 -10.14
C ALA A 97 -11.54 -6.82 -9.39
N ALA A 98 -10.41 -7.52 -9.58
CA ALA A 98 -10.15 -8.81 -8.96
C ALA A 98 -8.65 -9.04 -8.75
N THR A 99 -8.34 -10.09 -8.00
CA THR A 99 -6.98 -10.56 -7.79
C THR A 99 -6.90 -12.07 -7.93
N ALA A 100 -5.71 -12.57 -8.27
CA ALA A 100 -5.41 -13.99 -8.37
C ALA A 100 -4.00 -14.29 -7.88
N ILE A 101 -3.74 -15.56 -7.57
CA ILE A 101 -2.38 -16.07 -7.36
C ILE A 101 -2.07 -17.02 -8.50
N VAL A 102 -1.06 -16.70 -9.29
CA VAL A 102 -0.65 -17.48 -10.47
C VAL A 102 0.85 -17.69 -10.39
N LYS A 103 1.29 -18.96 -10.36
CA LYS A 103 2.71 -19.33 -10.35
C LYS A 103 3.54 -18.54 -9.32
N HIS A 104 3.02 -18.41 -8.09
CA HIS A 104 3.66 -17.67 -6.98
C HIS A 104 3.74 -16.13 -7.16
N SER A 105 2.97 -15.57 -8.07
CA SER A 105 2.76 -14.13 -8.18
C SER A 105 1.34 -13.76 -7.75
N PHE A 106 1.22 -12.65 -7.04
CA PHE A 106 -0.04 -11.99 -6.78
C PHE A 106 -0.35 -11.05 -7.94
N VAL A 107 -1.43 -11.36 -8.66
CA VAL A 107 -1.82 -10.68 -9.90
C VAL A 107 -3.06 -9.84 -9.66
N LEU A 108 -2.98 -8.56 -10.02
CA LEU A 108 -4.07 -7.60 -10.02
C LEU A 108 -4.73 -7.64 -11.39
N LEU A 109 -6.06 -7.78 -11.42
CA LEU A 109 -6.83 -8.00 -12.63
C LEU A 109 -7.86 -6.89 -12.82
N ASP A 110 -8.07 -6.50 -14.07
CA ASP A 110 -9.16 -5.60 -14.46
C ASP A 110 -10.52 -6.34 -14.49
N ARG A 111 -11.57 -5.63 -14.89
CA ARG A 111 -12.94 -6.17 -15.02
C ARG A 111 -13.04 -7.31 -16.07
N ASN A 112 -12.16 -7.31 -17.06
CA ASN A 112 -12.09 -8.30 -18.13
C ASN A 112 -11.15 -9.49 -17.80
N ARG A 113 -10.67 -9.58 -16.56
CA ARG A 113 -9.69 -10.58 -16.09
C ARG A 113 -8.32 -10.48 -16.77
N GLN A 114 -7.99 -9.34 -17.36
CA GLN A 114 -6.66 -9.07 -17.88
C GLN A 114 -5.72 -8.60 -16.75
N PRO A 115 -4.43 -9.00 -16.78
CA PRO A 115 -3.46 -8.58 -15.78
C PRO A 115 -3.13 -7.10 -15.92
N LEU A 116 -3.33 -6.34 -14.84
CA LEU A 116 -2.89 -4.94 -14.69
C LEU A 116 -1.48 -4.87 -14.10
N ALA A 117 -1.19 -5.75 -13.15
CA ALA A 117 0.13 -5.87 -12.52
C ALA A 117 0.31 -7.27 -11.94
N SER A 118 1.57 -7.70 -11.86
CA SER A 118 1.95 -8.98 -11.27
C SER A 118 3.12 -8.75 -10.33
N VAL A 119 2.97 -9.18 -9.09
CA VAL A 119 3.95 -8.97 -8.03
C VAL A 119 4.39 -10.32 -7.49
N LEU A 120 5.69 -10.58 -7.43
CA LEU A 120 6.21 -11.82 -6.86
C LEU A 120 5.88 -11.86 -5.35
N ILE A 121 5.32 -12.96 -4.89
CA ILE A 121 5.09 -13.19 -3.46
C ILE A 121 6.46 -13.49 -2.83
N PRO A 122 6.87 -12.82 -1.74
CA PRO A 122 8.14 -13.12 -1.09
C PRO A 122 8.12 -14.52 -0.47
N PHE A 123 9.26 -15.21 -0.40
CA PHE A 123 9.36 -16.48 0.32
C PHE A 123 9.43 -16.23 1.83
N ALA A 124 8.63 -16.93 2.62
CA ALA A 124 8.61 -16.77 4.08
C ALA A 124 9.92 -17.22 4.77
N ASP A 125 10.71 -18.10 4.13
CA ASP A 125 11.95 -18.61 4.70
C ASP A 125 13.03 -17.52 4.84
N SER A 126 12.93 -16.42 4.11
CA SER A 126 13.80 -15.23 4.27
C SER A 126 13.60 -14.49 5.59
N PHE A 127 12.55 -14.80 6.35
CA PHE A 127 12.16 -14.11 7.59
C PHE A 127 12.17 -15.01 8.83
N LYS A 128 12.54 -16.29 8.69
CA LYS A 128 12.67 -17.24 9.81
C LYS A 128 13.98 -17.10 10.61
N ASP A 129 14.99 -16.40 10.08
CA ASP A 129 16.36 -16.40 10.63
C ASP A 129 16.72 -15.26 11.60
N LYS A 130 15.76 -14.51 12.15
CA LYS A 130 16.05 -13.51 13.20
C LYS A 130 15.25 -13.72 14.48
N GLY A 131 15.25 -14.95 14.98
CA GLY A 131 14.48 -15.35 16.15
C GLY A 131 15.12 -16.44 17.01
N GLY A 132 16.38 -16.25 17.42
CA GLY A 132 16.88 -16.74 18.70
C GLY A 132 17.01 -18.26 18.87
N ASP A 133 17.95 -18.86 18.14
CA ASP A 133 18.58 -20.12 18.54
C ASP A 133 19.60 -19.81 19.67
N ASP A 134 19.14 -19.59 20.91
CA ASP A 134 20.08 -19.48 22.06
C ASP A 134 19.50 -19.78 23.46
N PHE A 135 18.48 -20.64 23.59
CA PHE A 135 17.94 -20.99 24.92
C PHE A 135 17.74 -22.50 25.19
N ARG A 136 18.53 -23.36 24.55
CA ARG A 136 18.56 -24.81 24.89
C ARG A 136 19.96 -25.37 25.10
N LYS A 137 20.78 -24.69 25.91
CA LYS A 137 21.90 -25.33 26.62
C LYS A 137 22.01 -24.77 28.04
N ARG A 138 21.29 -25.38 28.99
CA ARG A 138 21.63 -25.51 30.42
C ARG A 138 20.52 -26.25 31.16
N ARG A 139 20.53 -27.58 31.06
CA ARG A 139 20.10 -28.47 32.14
C ARG A 139 21.11 -29.61 32.20
N LYS A 140 22.06 -29.48 33.13
CA LYS A 140 22.68 -30.59 33.84
C LYS A 140 22.20 -30.48 35.27
#